data_AF-A0A4V6P0Z6-F1
#
_entry.id   AF-A0A4V6P0Z6-F1
#
_cell.length_a   1.000
_cell.length_b   1.000
_cell.length_c   1.000
_cell.angle_alpha   90.00
_cell.angle_beta   90.00
_cell.angle_gamma   90.00
#
_symmetry.space_group_name_H-M   'P 1'
#
loop_
_entity.id
_entity.type
_entity.pdbx_description
1 polymer ?
#
loop_
_entity_poly.entity_id
_entity_poly.type
_entity_poly.pdbx_seq_one_letter_code
_entity_poly.pdbx_strand_id
1 'polypeptide(L)'
;MILDAARLAFFNLFARETRSVLVKVLGVTILVLIGLWFVLRGLFMTFLFPWIAGFFPEIPDWAGWLSFVFVVLASIGLALGLALLLSPVTALIAGLFLDDVAEVVEKRDYPEDIPGTAMPIGPAITSSLKFLGVVIAGNIVALFLLFIPGVNLIAFFLVNGYLLGREFFEFAAMRFRSPQEARLFRAKHASTVFLGGLVIAAFLAIPFLNLLTPLFAAGMMVHLYKLISQRDLGFHRST
;
A
#
# COMPACT_ATOMS: atom_id res chain seq x y z
N MET A 1 -4.06 11.93 19.27
CA MET A 1 -2.86 11.38 18.59
C MET A 1 -3.19 10.85 17.21
N ILE A 2 -3.92 9.73 17.07
CA ILE A 2 -4.21 9.15 15.74
C ILE A 2 -5.02 10.10 14.86
N LEU A 3 -6.11 10.67 15.40
CA LEU A 3 -6.94 11.64 14.68
C LEU A 3 -6.17 12.92 14.32
N ASP A 4 -5.28 13.38 15.20
CA ASP A 4 -4.43 14.55 14.95
C ASP A 4 -3.44 14.27 13.82
N ALA A 5 -2.77 13.11 13.86
CA ALA A 5 -1.87 12.65 12.81
C ALA A 5 -2.58 12.51 11.46
N ALA A 6 -3.78 11.92 11.46
CA ALA A 6 -4.61 11.79 10.26
C ALA A 6 -5.03 13.16 9.73
N ARG A 7 -5.45 14.08 10.60
CA ARG A 7 -5.82 15.45 10.23
C ARG A 7 -4.65 16.19 9.59
N LEU A 8 -3.47 16.16 10.22
CA LEU A 8 -2.25 16.78 9.70
C LEU A 8 -1.91 16.18 8.33
N ALA A 9 -1.82 14.86 8.23
CA ALA A 9 -1.52 14.18 6.97
C ALA A 9 -2.51 14.53 5.85
N PHE A 10 -3.80 14.67 6.17
CA PHE A 10 -4.81 15.08 5.20
C PHE A 10 -4.57 16.49 4.68
N PHE A 11 -4.23 17.45 5.55
CA PHE A 11 -3.88 18.80 5.10
C PHE A 11 -2.57 18.83 4.30
N ASN A 12 -1.65 17.90 4.56
CA ASN A 12 -0.40 17.78 3.80
C ASN A 12 -0.65 17.47 2.34
N LEU A 13 -1.69 16.70 2.01
CA LEU A 13 -2.05 16.37 0.63
C LEU A 13 -2.28 17.61 -0.25
N PHE A 14 -2.75 18.72 0.33
CA PHE A 14 -3.08 19.94 -0.41
C PHE A 14 -1.96 21.00 -0.38
N ALA A 15 -0.90 20.75 0.40
CA ALA A 15 0.21 21.67 0.58
C ALA A 15 1.06 21.80 -0.69
N ARG A 16 1.68 22.95 -0.89
CA ARG A 16 2.40 23.27 -2.14
C ARG A 16 3.65 22.39 -2.28
N GLU A 17 4.30 22.12 -1.18
CA GLU A 17 5.53 21.32 -1.03
C GLU A 17 5.27 19.87 -1.43
N THR A 18 4.08 19.35 -1.11
CA THR A 18 3.68 17.97 -1.39
C THR A 18 3.31 17.74 -2.86
N ARG A 19 2.95 18.79 -3.62
CA ARG A 19 2.57 18.66 -5.05
C ARG A 19 3.69 18.11 -5.92
N SER A 20 4.95 18.46 -5.64
CA SER A 20 6.09 17.93 -6.39
C SER A 20 6.22 16.42 -6.21
N VAL A 21 6.09 15.96 -4.96
CA VAL A 21 6.11 14.53 -4.62
C VAL A 21 4.90 13.82 -5.22
N LEU A 22 3.71 14.42 -5.14
CA LEU A 22 2.49 13.86 -5.73
C LEU A 22 2.64 13.61 -7.24
N VAL A 23 3.19 14.57 -8.00
CA VAL A 23 3.40 14.40 -9.45
C VAL A 23 4.43 13.30 -9.73
N LYS A 24 5.52 13.20 -8.95
CA LYS A 24 6.49 12.11 -9.07
C LYS A 24 5.86 10.76 -8.80
N VAL A 25 5.11 10.64 -7.70
CA VAL A 25 4.39 9.43 -7.30
C VAL A 25 3.41 9.01 -8.38
N LEU A 26 2.57 9.93 -8.88
CA LEU A 26 1.62 9.64 -9.94
C LEU A 26 2.31 9.24 -11.24
N GLY A 27 3.36 9.96 -11.66
CA GLY A 27 4.11 9.67 -12.87
C GLY A 27 4.76 8.28 -12.83
N VAL A 28 5.41 7.94 -11.72
CA VAL A 28 6.03 6.61 -11.55
C VAL A 28 4.98 5.53 -11.37
N THR A 29 3.87 5.79 -10.69
CA THR A 29 2.74 4.84 -10.61
C THR A 29 2.22 4.51 -11.99
N ILE A 30 1.97 5.51 -12.83
CA ILE A 30 1.51 5.31 -14.22
C ILE A 30 2.55 4.51 -15.00
N LEU A 31 3.84 4.85 -14.89
CA LEU A 31 4.91 4.14 -15.59
C LEU A 31 4.99 2.66 -15.16
N VAL A 32 4.93 2.39 -13.86
CA VAL A 32 4.92 1.03 -13.30
C VAL A 32 3.68 0.26 -13.74
N LEU A 33 2.50 0.89 -13.75
CA LEU A 33 1.26 0.26 -14.22
C LEU A 33 1.32 -0.08 -15.71
N ILE A 34 1.87 0.81 -16.54
CA ILE A 34 2.07 0.56 -17.98
C ILE A 34 3.06 -0.60 -18.17
N GLY A 35 4.20 -0.59 -17.47
CA GLY A 35 5.19 -1.66 -17.53
C GLY A 35 4.59 -3.01 -17.09
N LEU A 36 3.87 -3.02 -15.98
CA LEU A 36 3.18 -4.20 -15.46
C LEU A 36 2.12 -4.71 -16.44
N TRP A 37 1.35 -3.81 -17.07
CA TRP A 37 0.39 -4.17 -18.11
C TRP A 37 1.04 -4.91 -19.27
N PHE A 38 2.15 -4.39 -19.81
CA PHE A 38 2.86 -5.05 -20.91
C PHE A 38 3.42 -6.41 -20.50
N VAL A 39 4.03 -6.51 -19.31
CA VAL A 39 4.57 -7.77 -18.78
C VAL A 39 3.46 -8.80 -18.58
N LEU A 40 2.39 -8.44 -17.89
CA LEU A 40 1.27 -9.35 -17.61
C LEU A 40 0.56 -9.75 -18.91
N ARG A 41 0.32 -8.82 -19.83
CA ARG A 41 -0.24 -9.12 -21.15
C ARG A 41 0.66 -10.07 -21.93
N GLY A 42 1.98 -9.85 -21.92
CA GLY A 42 2.94 -10.73 -22.57
C GLY A 42 2.91 -12.13 -21.99
N LEU A 43 2.98 -12.26 -20.67
CA LEU A 43 2.90 -13.55 -19.97
C LEU A 43 1.57 -14.27 -20.24
N PHE A 44 0.46 -13.53 -20.21
CA PHE A 44 -0.87 -14.06 -20.52
C PHE A 44 -0.91 -14.61 -21.95
N MET A 45 -0.50 -13.82 -22.94
CA MET A 45 -0.55 -14.23 -24.35
C MET A 45 0.40 -15.39 -24.67
N THR A 46 1.56 -15.46 -24.01
CA THR A 46 2.56 -16.50 -24.28
C THR A 46 2.26 -17.81 -23.57
N PHE A 47 1.81 -17.78 -22.31
CA PHE A 47 1.70 -18.97 -21.47
C PHE A 47 0.27 -19.38 -21.19
N LEU A 48 -0.59 -18.41 -20.86
CA LEU A 48 -1.94 -18.71 -20.36
C LEU A 48 -2.94 -18.88 -21.51
N PHE A 49 -2.89 -17.99 -22.51
CA PHE A 49 -3.81 -17.99 -23.62
C PHE A 49 -3.75 -19.28 -24.47
N PRO A 50 -2.57 -19.85 -24.82
CA PRO A 50 -2.52 -21.09 -25.59
C PRO A 50 -3.07 -22.29 -24.80
N TRP A 51 -2.79 -22.33 -23.49
CA TRP A 51 -3.33 -23.37 -22.60
C TRP A 51 -4.86 -23.27 -22.52
N ILE A 52 -5.39 -22.06 -22.28
CA ILE A 52 -6.83 -21.76 -22.25
C ILE A 52 -7.48 -22.10 -23.59
N ALA A 53 -6.92 -21.63 -24.71
CA ALA A 53 -7.43 -21.88 -26.06
C ALA A 53 -7.46 -23.38 -26.39
N GLY A 54 -6.52 -24.17 -25.87
CA GLY A 54 -6.49 -25.62 -26.02
C GLY A 54 -7.65 -26.37 -25.36
N PHE A 55 -8.34 -25.77 -24.38
CA PHE A 55 -9.55 -26.36 -23.77
C PHE A 55 -10.84 -26.00 -24.53
N PHE A 56 -10.78 -25.08 -25.49
CA PHE A 56 -11.94 -24.66 -26.25
C PHE A 56 -12.04 -25.43 -27.58
N PRO A 57 -12.96 -26.39 -27.71
CA PRO A 57 -13.32 -26.93 -29.02
C PRO A 57 -13.91 -25.81 -29.91
N GLU A 58 -13.82 -25.96 -31.23
CA GLU A 58 -14.48 -25.05 -32.17
C GLU A 58 -15.97 -24.95 -31.80
N ILE A 59 -16.40 -23.74 -31.41
CA ILE A 59 -17.76 -23.50 -30.95
C ILE A 59 -18.68 -23.54 -32.18
N PRO A 60 -19.65 -24.47 -32.27
CA PRO A 60 -20.62 -24.49 -33.36
C PRO A 60 -21.45 -23.21 -33.42
N ASP A 61 -21.87 -22.77 -34.61
CA ASP A 61 -22.58 -21.49 -34.80
C ASP A 61 -23.82 -21.33 -33.90
N TRP A 62 -24.58 -22.40 -33.65
CA TRP A 62 -25.76 -22.39 -32.78
C TRP A 62 -25.42 -22.15 -31.29
N ALA A 63 -24.17 -22.42 -30.91
CA ALA A 63 -23.63 -22.24 -29.57
C ALA A 63 -22.84 -20.93 -29.43
N GLY A 64 -22.92 -20.01 -30.40
CA GLY A 64 -22.21 -18.72 -30.36
C GLY A 64 -22.48 -17.87 -29.11
N TRP A 65 -23.62 -18.08 -28.43
CA TRP A 65 -23.93 -17.46 -27.14
C TRP A 65 -22.95 -17.88 -26.02
N LEU A 66 -22.37 -19.09 -26.07
CA LEU A 66 -21.32 -19.51 -25.13
C LEU A 66 -20.06 -18.64 -25.25
N SER A 67 -19.68 -18.25 -26.47
CA SER A 67 -18.54 -17.34 -26.69
C SER A 67 -18.75 -16.01 -25.96
N PHE A 68 -19.95 -15.44 -26.05
CA PHE A 68 -20.31 -14.23 -25.31
C PHE A 68 -20.20 -14.42 -23.79
N VAL A 69 -20.72 -15.52 -23.25
CA VAL A 69 -20.60 -15.85 -21.82
C VAL A 69 -19.14 -15.98 -21.39
N PHE A 70 -18.30 -16.64 -22.19
CA PHE A 70 -16.86 -16.77 -21.89
C PHE A 70 -16.14 -15.42 -21.93
N VAL A 71 -16.44 -14.56 -22.90
CA VAL A 71 -15.88 -13.20 -22.95
C VAL A 71 -16.27 -12.42 -21.71
N VAL A 72 -17.54 -12.51 -21.27
CA VAL A 72 -18.00 -11.83 -20.05
C VAL A 72 -17.28 -12.38 -18.81
N LEU A 73 -17.20 -13.70 -18.64
CA LEU A 73 -16.51 -14.33 -17.51
C LEU A 73 -15.01 -14.02 -17.49
N ALA A 74 -14.35 -14.07 -18.65
CA ALA A 74 -12.95 -13.69 -18.79
C ALA A 74 -12.74 -12.20 -18.47
N SER A 75 -13.66 -11.32 -18.90
CA SER A 75 -13.60 -9.88 -18.60
C SER A 75 -13.78 -9.62 -17.11
N ILE A 76 -14.72 -10.30 -16.45
CA ILE A 76 -14.90 -10.22 -14.99
C ILE A 76 -13.64 -10.74 -14.28
N GLY A 77 -13.12 -11.90 -14.70
CA GLY A 77 -11.90 -12.47 -14.14
C GLY A 77 -10.70 -11.54 -14.27
N LEU A 78 -10.54 -10.91 -15.43
CA LEU A 78 -9.51 -9.90 -15.67
C LEU A 78 -9.70 -8.67 -14.78
N ALA A 79 -10.94 -8.15 -14.66
CA ALA A 79 -11.24 -7.01 -13.80
C ALA A 79 -10.95 -7.30 -12.32
N LEU A 80 -11.31 -8.49 -11.83
CA LEU A 80 -10.98 -8.94 -10.48
C LEU A 80 -9.46 -9.09 -10.28
N GLY A 81 -8.75 -9.63 -11.28
CA GLY A 81 -7.29 -9.71 -11.27
C GLY A 81 -6.62 -8.34 -11.20
N LEU A 82 -7.09 -7.37 -12.00
CA LEU A 82 -6.60 -5.99 -11.95
C LEU A 82 -6.91 -5.31 -10.61
N ALA A 83 -8.09 -5.54 -10.04
CA ALA A 83 -8.46 -5.01 -8.73
C ALA A 83 -7.54 -5.57 -7.62
N LEU A 84 -7.21 -6.86 -7.67
CA LEU A 84 -6.26 -7.50 -6.74
C LEU A 84 -4.84 -6.94 -6.87
N LEU A 85 -4.42 -6.53 -8.07
CA LEU A 85 -3.10 -5.93 -8.31
C LEU A 85 -3.00 -4.48 -7.84
N LEU A 86 -4.12 -3.79 -7.69
CA LEU A 86 -4.15 -2.38 -7.27
C LEU A 86 -3.50 -2.19 -5.89
N SER A 87 -3.81 -3.07 -4.94
CA SER A 87 -3.28 -3.03 -3.57
C SER A 87 -1.76 -3.25 -3.51
N PRO A 88 -1.17 -4.31 -4.13
CA PRO A 88 0.28 -4.49 -4.27
C PRO A 88 0.99 -3.32 -4.96
N VAL A 89 0.39 -2.72 -5.99
CA VAL A 89 1.00 -1.58 -6.70
C VAL A 89 1.02 -0.36 -5.81
N THR A 90 -0.09 0.00 -5.17
CA THR A 90 -0.14 1.14 -4.22
C THR A 90 0.86 0.93 -3.08
N ALA A 91 0.97 -0.30 -2.58
CA ALA A 91 1.93 -0.70 -1.57
C ALA A 91 3.40 -0.51 -2.00
N LEU A 92 3.75 -0.97 -3.20
CA LEU A 92 5.08 -0.82 -3.78
C LEU A 92 5.46 0.65 -3.95
N ILE A 93 4.55 1.44 -4.52
CA ILE A 93 4.74 2.87 -4.73
C ILE A 93 4.91 3.58 -3.39
N ALA A 94 4.13 3.22 -2.39
CA ALA A 94 4.25 3.81 -1.08
C ALA A 94 5.61 3.53 -0.44
N GLY A 95 6.14 2.31 -0.54
CA GLY A 95 7.49 2.00 -0.05
C GLY A 95 8.59 2.82 -0.76
N LEU A 96 8.46 3.00 -2.08
CA LEU A 96 9.45 3.74 -2.88
C LEU A 96 9.49 5.25 -2.59
N PHE A 97 8.33 5.86 -2.31
CA PHE A 97 8.21 7.31 -2.15
C PHE A 97 8.01 7.75 -0.69
N LEU A 98 8.07 6.82 0.25
CA LEU A 98 7.87 7.12 1.67
C LEU A 98 8.87 8.15 2.17
N ASP A 99 10.15 8.00 1.81
CA ASP A 99 11.20 8.91 2.26
C ASP A 99 11.02 10.33 1.72
N ASP A 100 10.63 10.47 0.45
CA ASP A 100 10.31 11.77 -0.16
C ASP A 100 9.15 12.46 0.57
N VAL A 101 8.09 11.71 0.89
CA VAL A 101 6.93 12.24 1.62
C VAL A 101 7.31 12.61 3.05
N ALA A 102 8.06 11.74 3.73
CA ALA A 102 8.49 11.96 5.10
C ALA A 102 9.40 13.18 5.21
N GLU A 103 10.33 13.36 4.28
CA GLU A 103 11.20 14.53 4.24
C GLU A 103 10.42 15.84 4.07
N VAL A 104 9.40 15.85 3.21
CA VAL A 104 8.52 17.02 3.04
C VAL A 104 7.73 17.31 4.32
N VAL A 105 7.19 16.27 4.97
CA VAL A 105 6.47 16.40 6.25
C VAL A 105 7.39 16.93 7.35
N GLU A 106 8.60 16.38 7.47
CA GLU A 106 9.60 16.80 8.46
C GLU A 106 9.98 18.28 8.27
N LYS A 107 10.34 18.67 7.05
CA LYS A 107 10.73 20.06 6.75
C LYS A 107 9.61 21.06 7.00
N ARG A 108 8.36 20.68 6.76
CA ARG A 108 7.22 21.60 6.87
C ARG A 108 6.65 21.67 8.28
N ASP A 109 6.44 20.51 8.90
CA ASP A 109 5.68 20.40 10.16
C ASP A 109 6.60 20.27 11.39
N TYR A 110 7.86 19.89 11.20
CA TYR A 110 8.84 19.71 12.27
C TYR A 110 10.21 20.35 11.93
N PRO A 111 10.26 21.66 11.58
CA PRO A 111 11.49 22.31 11.14
C PRO A 111 12.60 22.35 12.21
N GLU A 112 12.22 22.30 13.49
CA GLU A 112 13.14 22.34 14.65
C GLU A 112 13.64 20.94 15.07
N ASP A 113 13.08 19.87 14.50
CA ASP A 113 13.50 18.50 14.81
C ASP A 113 14.74 18.11 13.99
N ILE A 114 15.57 17.21 14.52
CA ILE A 114 16.65 16.59 13.75
C ILE A 114 16.00 15.84 12.56
N PRO A 115 16.40 16.14 11.31
CA PRO A 115 15.87 15.47 10.13
C PRO A 115 16.12 13.96 10.19
N GLY A 116 15.15 13.17 9.76
CA GLY A 116 15.32 11.73 9.63
C GLY A 116 16.32 11.40 8.52
N THR A 117 17.04 10.29 8.64
CA THR A 117 17.91 9.80 7.58
C THR A 117 17.09 8.96 6.60
N ALA A 118 17.25 9.23 5.30
CA ALA A 118 16.60 8.44 4.25
C ALA A 118 17.13 7.00 4.29
N MET A 119 16.24 6.04 4.01
CA MET A 119 16.64 4.64 3.96
C MET A 119 17.54 4.39 2.74
N PRO A 120 18.63 3.62 2.87
CA PRO A 120 19.42 3.24 1.71
C PRO A 120 18.55 2.44 0.72
N ILE A 121 18.76 2.66 -0.58
CA ILE A 121 17.92 2.12 -1.66
C ILE A 121 17.83 0.58 -1.61
N GLY A 122 18.92 -0.13 -1.29
CA GLY A 122 18.93 -1.60 -1.22
C GLY A 122 17.96 -2.17 -0.15
N PRO A 123 18.08 -1.75 1.12
CA PRO A 123 17.10 -2.03 2.17
C PRO A 123 15.67 -1.63 1.79
N ALA A 124 15.46 -0.47 1.16
CA ALA A 124 14.14 -0.01 0.74
C ALA A 124 13.50 -0.94 -0.30
N ILE A 125 14.27 -1.38 -1.31
CA ILE A 125 13.82 -2.37 -2.31
C ILE A 125 13.47 -3.70 -1.62
N THR A 126 14.33 -4.17 -0.73
CA THR A 126 14.11 -5.44 -0.01
C THR A 126 12.84 -5.40 0.84
N SER A 127 12.61 -4.30 1.56
CA SER A 127 11.41 -4.14 2.38
C SER A 127 10.17 -4.00 1.51
N SER A 128 10.25 -3.27 0.40
CA SER A 128 9.16 -3.16 -0.58
C SER A 128 8.78 -4.52 -1.20
N LEU A 129 9.76 -5.37 -1.54
CA LEU A 129 9.52 -6.73 -2.03
C LEU A 129 8.86 -7.62 -0.98
N LYS A 130 9.32 -7.56 0.28
CA LYS A 130 8.69 -8.31 1.38
C LYS A 130 7.25 -7.86 1.60
N PHE A 131 7.03 -6.54 1.58
CA PHE A 131 5.70 -5.97 1.72
C PHE A 131 4.78 -6.39 0.56
N LEU A 132 5.27 -6.37 -0.67
CA LEU A 132 4.55 -6.87 -1.85
C LEU A 132 4.15 -8.35 -1.68
N GLY A 133 5.07 -9.20 -1.21
CA GLY A 133 4.76 -10.61 -0.93
C GLY A 133 3.66 -10.78 0.15
N VAL A 134 3.72 -9.98 1.20
CA VAL A 134 2.71 -9.99 2.27
C VAL A 134 1.35 -9.49 1.78
N VAL A 135 1.34 -8.45 0.94
CA VAL A 135 0.11 -7.92 0.34
C VAL A 135 -0.49 -8.92 -0.65
N ILE A 136 0.31 -9.62 -1.44
CA ILE A 136 -0.16 -10.70 -2.32
C ILE A 136 -0.81 -11.82 -1.48
N ALA A 137 -0.15 -12.27 -0.42
CA ALA A 137 -0.71 -13.29 0.47
C ALA A 137 -2.03 -12.82 1.10
N GLY A 138 -2.11 -11.58 1.56
CA GLY A 138 -3.33 -10.98 2.09
C GLY A 138 -4.47 -10.92 1.06
N ASN A 139 -4.16 -10.58 -0.19
CA ASN A 139 -5.12 -10.53 -1.30
C ASN A 139 -5.63 -11.92 -1.69
N ILE A 140 -4.78 -12.95 -1.66
CA ILE A 140 -5.20 -14.35 -1.87
C ILE A 140 -6.18 -14.78 -0.77
N VAL A 141 -5.88 -14.47 0.49
CA VAL A 141 -6.80 -14.74 1.60
C VAL A 141 -8.12 -13.99 1.40
N ALA A 142 -8.07 -12.71 1.01
CA ALA A 142 -9.27 -11.92 0.73
C ALA A 142 -10.13 -12.52 -0.40
N LEU A 143 -9.50 -13.08 -1.43
CA LEU A 143 -10.19 -13.78 -2.52
C LEU A 143 -11.01 -14.98 -2.00
N PHE A 144 -10.45 -15.78 -1.09
CA PHE A 144 -11.19 -16.89 -0.47
C PHE A 144 -12.31 -16.40 0.47
N LEU A 145 -12.12 -15.25 1.13
CA LEU A 145 -13.13 -14.68 2.02
C LEU A 145 -14.30 -14.01 1.26
N LEU A 146 -14.16 -13.78 -0.04
CA LEU A 146 -15.22 -13.22 -0.89
C LEU A 146 -16.48 -14.13 -0.94
N PHE A 147 -16.32 -15.43 -0.70
CA PHE A 147 -17.41 -16.40 -0.64
C PHE A 147 -18.25 -16.31 0.64
N ILE A 148 -17.84 -15.53 1.64
CA ILE A 148 -18.56 -15.36 2.91
C ILE A 148 -19.01 -13.89 3.05
N PRO A 149 -20.32 -13.60 2.88
CA PRO A 149 -20.86 -12.24 2.99
C PRO A 149 -20.52 -11.60 4.34
N GLY A 150 -20.12 -10.33 4.35
CA GLY A 150 -19.78 -9.56 5.56
C GLY A 150 -18.37 -9.82 6.11
N VAL A 151 -17.84 -11.05 6.02
CA VAL A 151 -16.49 -11.38 6.49
C VAL A 151 -15.41 -10.66 5.66
N ASN A 152 -15.64 -10.51 4.35
CA ASN A 152 -14.70 -9.81 3.46
C ASN A 152 -14.45 -8.36 3.90
N LEU A 153 -15.48 -7.64 4.35
CA LEU A 153 -15.33 -6.26 4.81
C LEU A 153 -14.48 -6.19 6.08
N ILE A 154 -14.78 -7.03 7.07
CA ILE A 154 -14.03 -7.08 8.33
C ILE A 154 -12.57 -7.48 8.04
N ALA A 155 -12.37 -8.53 7.24
CA ALA A 155 -11.05 -8.99 6.86
C ALA A 155 -10.26 -7.93 6.08
N PHE A 156 -10.88 -7.21 5.16
CA PHE A 156 -10.26 -6.12 4.43
C PHE A 156 -9.68 -5.07 5.39
N PHE A 157 -10.49 -4.60 6.36
CA PHE A 157 -10.04 -3.60 7.33
C PHE A 157 -8.98 -4.15 8.27
N LEU A 158 -9.15 -5.35 8.81
CA LEU A 158 -8.18 -5.94 9.75
C LEU A 158 -6.84 -6.23 9.08
N VAL A 159 -6.85 -6.86 7.91
CA VAL A 159 -5.64 -7.22 7.16
C VAL A 159 -4.94 -5.96 6.68
N ASN A 160 -5.61 -5.08 5.94
CA ASN A 160 -4.97 -3.86 5.45
C ASN A 160 -4.56 -2.93 6.61
N GLY A 161 -5.40 -2.81 7.64
CA GLY A 161 -5.08 -2.00 8.81
C GLY A 161 -3.84 -2.50 9.54
N TYR A 162 -3.71 -3.81 9.74
CA TYR A 162 -2.52 -4.40 10.33
C TYR A 162 -1.28 -4.25 9.44
N LEU A 163 -1.40 -4.59 8.15
CA LEU A 163 -0.28 -4.56 7.22
C LEU A 163 0.25 -3.15 6.98
N LEU A 164 -0.64 -2.21 6.66
CA LEU A 164 -0.29 -0.82 6.41
C LEU A 164 0.19 -0.15 7.70
N GLY A 165 -0.51 -0.37 8.82
CA GLY A 165 -0.10 0.15 10.12
C GLY A 165 1.33 -0.28 10.46
N ARG A 166 1.59 -1.58 10.41
CA ARG A 166 2.89 -2.17 10.75
C ARG A 166 4.01 -1.65 9.86
N GLU A 167 3.83 -1.70 8.54
CA GLU A 167 4.90 -1.41 7.58
C GLU A 167 5.24 0.09 7.54
N PHE A 168 4.24 0.94 7.38
CA PHE A 168 4.46 2.39 7.26
C PHE A 168 4.97 3.00 8.56
N PHE A 169 4.54 2.49 9.71
CA PHE A 169 5.09 2.93 10.99
C PHE A 169 6.54 2.53 11.17
N GLU A 170 6.93 1.30 10.78
CA GLU A 170 8.33 0.89 10.83
C GLU A 170 9.20 1.74 9.92
N PHE A 171 8.74 2.04 8.71
CA PHE A 171 9.44 2.96 7.83
C PHE A 171 9.60 4.35 8.42
N ALA A 172 8.53 4.93 8.96
CA ALA A 172 8.60 6.22 9.65
C ALA A 172 9.58 6.18 10.83
N ALA A 173 9.58 5.10 11.62
CA ALA A 173 10.47 4.94 12.76
C ALA A 173 11.93 4.70 12.37
N MET A 174 12.19 3.98 11.27
CA MET A 174 13.54 3.68 10.77
C MET A 174 14.30 4.93 10.29
N ARG A 175 13.60 6.03 10.02
CA ARG A 175 14.23 7.33 9.73
C ARG A 175 14.93 7.94 10.94
N PHE A 176 14.57 7.52 12.15
CA PHE A 176 15.08 8.08 13.41
C PHE A 176 15.73 7.04 14.31
N ARG A 177 15.58 5.74 13.99
CA ARG A 177 16.00 4.61 14.83
C ARG A 177 16.60 3.51 13.96
N SER A 178 17.44 2.67 14.58
CA SER A 178 17.91 1.47 13.88
C SER A 178 16.74 0.52 13.53
N PRO A 179 16.87 -0.37 12.51
CA PRO A 179 15.81 -1.31 12.16
C PRO A 179 15.36 -2.21 13.32
N GLN A 180 16.27 -2.60 14.23
CA GLN A 180 15.88 -3.38 15.41
C GLN A 180 15.07 -2.53 16.40
N GLU A 181 15.51 -1.30 16.68
CA GLU A 181 14.80 -0.38 17.58
C GLU A 181 13.43 0.01 17.04
N ALA A 182 13.31 0.25 15.74
CA ALA A 182 12.03 0.56 15.10
C ALA A 182 11.01 -0.58 15.30
N ARG A 183 11.44 -1.84 15.16
CA ARG A 183 10.61 -3.03 15.41
C ARG A 183 10.14 -3.14 16.85
N LEU A 184 11.04 -2.90 17.80
CA LEU A 184 10.75 -2.93 19.23
C LEU A 184 9.80 -1.78 19.62
N PHE A 185 10.05 -0.58 19.10
CA PHE A 185 9.23 0.60 19.35
C PHE A 185 7.81 0.42 18.81
N ARG A 186 7.67 -0.15 17.59
CA ARG A 186 6.38 -0.55 17.04
C ARG A 186 5.71 -1.61 17.92
N ALA A 187 6.42 -2.65 18.34
CA ALA A 187 5.85 -3.72 19.17
C ALA A 187 5.30 -3.17 20.50
N LYS A 188 6.01 -2.23 21.14
CA LYS A 188 5.54 -1.53 22.34
C LYS A 188 4.24 -0.76 22.13
N HIS A 189 4.02 -0.22 20.91
CA HIS A 189 2.86 0.61 20.57
C HIS A 189 1.92 -0.05 19.56
N ALA A 190 1.90 -1.39 19.50
CA ALA A 190 1.25 -2.15 18.44
C ALA A 190 -0.26 -1.81 18.29
N SER A 191 -0.97 -1.58 19.39
CA SER A 191 -2.39 -1.21 19.35
C SER A 191 -2.61 0.16 18.70
N THR A 192 -1.83 1.17 19.06
CA THR A 192 -1.90 2.51 18.47
C THR A 192 -1.52 2.49 16.99
N VAL A 193 -0.49 1.73 16.64
CA VAL A 193 -0.05 1.53 15.25
C VAL A 193 -1.14 0.85 14.43
N PHE A 194 -1.77 -0.19 14.98
CA PHE A 194 -2.87 -0.91 14.33
C PHE A 194 -4.09 -0.01 14.12
N LEU A 195 -4.50 0.75 15.14
CA LEU A 195 -5.59 1.71 15.02
C LEU A 195 -5.28 2.82 13.99
N GLY A 196 -4.03 3.29 13.92
CA GLY A 196 -3.59 4.20 12.86
C GLY A 196 -3.69 3.56 11.48
N GLY A 197 -3.29 2.30 11.37
CA GLY A 197 -3.43 1.51 10.15
C GLY A 197 -4.88 1.33 9.72
N LEU A 198 -5.84 1.16 10.64
CA LEU A 198 -7.27 1.10 10.31
C LEU A 198 -7.79 2.38 9.66
N VAL A 199 -7.29 3.55 10.08
CA VAL A 199 -7.63 4.83 9.44
C VAL A 199 -7.07 4.89 8.02
N ILE A 200 -5.84 4.40 7.80
CA ILE A 200 -5.27 4.29 6.45
C ILE A 200 -6.10 3.33 5.60
N ALA A 201 -6.54 2.18 6.15
CA ALA A 201 -7.39 1.24 5.45
C ALA A 201 -8.77 1.85 5.09
N ALA A 202 -9.32 2.71 5.94
CA ALA A 202 -10.53 3.48 5.63
C ALA A 202 -10.32 4.48 4.49
N PHE A 203 -9.16 5.14 4.46
CA PHE A 203 -8.79 6.05 3.37
C PHE A 203 -8.59 5.28 2.05
N LEU A 204 -7.91 4.12 2.12
CA LEU A 204 -7.71 3.20 1.01
C LEU A 204 -9.02 2.69 0.40
N ALA A 205 -10.04 2.45 1.24
CA ALA A 205 -11.34 1.94 0.81
C ALA A 205 -12.12 2.92 -0.09
N ILE A 206 -11.77 4.21 -0.07
CA ILE A 206 -12.44 5.23 -0.87
C ILE A 206 -11.76 5.31 -2.25
N PRO A 207 -12.43 4.94 -3.35
CA PRO A 207 -11.77 4.73 -4.65
C PRO A 207 -10.94 5.92 -5.15
N PHE A 208 -11.48 7.14 -5.05
CA PHE A 208 -10.79 8.34 -5.52
C PHE A 208 -9.65 8.78 -4.58
N LEU A 209 -9.78 8.50 -3.28
CA LEU A 209 -8.74 8.81 -2.30
C LEU A 209 -7.64 7.77 -2.28
N ASN A 210 -7.91 6.56 -2.78
CA ASN A 210 -6.95 5.46 -2.81
C ASN A 210 -5.61 5.87 -3.47
N LEU A 211 -5.67 6.66 -4.56
CA LEU A 211 -4.48 7.19 -5.25
C LEU A 211 -3.59 8.07 -4.36
N LEU A 212 -4.18 8.71 -3.34
CA LEU A 212 -3.48 9.56 -2.37
C LEU A 212 -3.04 8.79 -1.12
N THR A 213 -3.45 7.52 -0.97
CA THR A 213 -3.14 6.69 0.20
C THR A 213 -1.65 6.62 0.49
N PRO A 214 -0.73 6.45 -0.49
CA PRO A 214 0.70 6.41 -0.20
C PRO A 214 1.20 7.65 0.54
N LEU A 215 0.80 8.83 0.07
CA LEU A 215 1.14 10.11 0.67
C LEU A 215 0.51 10.26 2.06
N PHE A 216 -0.78 9.95 2.15
CA PHE A 216 -1.53 10.05 3.40
C PHE A 216 -0.94 9.12 4.46
N ALA A 217 -0.69 7.86 4.12
CA ALA A 217 -0.17 6.83 5.00
C ALA A 217 1.23 7.19 5.52
N ALA A 218 2.13 7.60 4.63
CA ALA A 218 3.48 8.03 4.99
C ALA A 218 3.45 9.24 5.94
N GLY A 219 2.75 10.31 5.57
CA GLY A 219 2.63 11.50 6.42
C GLY A 219 1.98 11.18 7.77
N MET A 220 0.89 10.41 7.76
CA MET A 220 0.19 10.01 8.98
C MET A 220 1.09 9.23 9.93
N MET A 221 1.87 8.27 9.42
CA MET A 221 2.75 7.45 10.27
C MET A 221 3.97 8.22 10.78
N VAL A 222 4.48 9.19 10.02
CA VAL A 222 5.51 10.13 10.52
C VAL A 222 4.97 10.98 11.66
N HIS A 223 3.80 11.60 11.50
CA HIS A 223 3.16 12.36 12.58
C HIS A 223 2.86 11.47 13.79
N LEU A 224 2.35 10.26 13.56
CA LEU A 224 2.05 9.31 14.63
C LEU A 224 3.33 8.92 15.39
N TYR A 225 4.42 8.64 14.67
CA TYR A 225 5.73 8.35 15.27
C TYR A 225 6.22 9.52 16.13
N LYS A 226 6.18 10.75 15.62
CA LYS A 226 6.61 11.95 16.34
C LYS A 226 5.78 12.17 17.62
N LEU A 227 4.45 12.08 17.51
CA LEU A 227 3.55 12.22 18.65
C LEU A 227 3.77 11.14 19.72
N ILE A 228 4.01 9.89 19.32
CA ILE A 228 4.31 8.80 20.27
C ILE A 228 5.68 9.02 20.90
N SER A 229 6.71 9.38 20.12
CA SER A 229 8.07 9.61 20.62
C SER A 229 8.16 10.78 21.59
N GLN A 230 7.41 11.86 21.37
CA GLN A 230 7.32 12.98 22.32
C GLN A 230 6.68 12.57 23.66
N ARG A 231 5.73 11.63 23.63
CA ARG A 231 5.08 11.10 24.84
C ARG A 231 5.93 10.06 25.57
N ASP A 232 6.69 9.27 24.82
CA ASP A 232 7.54 8.19 25.32
C ASP A 232 9.03 8.61 25.36
N LEU A 233 9.31 9.67 26.12
CA LEU A 233 10.67 10.19 26.34
C LEU A 233 11.62 9.15 26.98
N GLY A 234 11.07 8.09 27.58
CA GLY A 234 11.82 7.04 28.28
C GLY A 234 12.56 6.05 27.37
N PHE A 235 12.14 5.88 26.11
CA PHE A 235 12.78 4.92 25.20
C PHE A 235 14.18 5.35 24.73
N HIS A 236 14.56 6.63 24.91
CA HIS A 236 15.88 7.16 24.54
C HIS A 236 16.93 7.10 25.68
N ARG A 237 16.56 6.67 26.89
CA ARG A 237 17.46 6.73 28.08
C ARG A 237 18.13 5.41 28.46
N SER A 238 18.03 4.36 27.65
CA SER A 238 18.65 3.06 27.93
C SER A 238 19.76 2.74 26.91
N THR A 239 20.84 3.49 26.98
CA THR A 239 22.18 3.08 26.51
C THR A 239 23.20 3.69 27.45
#